data_AF-A0A0F4R7V7-F1
#
_entry.id   AF-A0A0F4R7V7-F1
#
_cell.length_a   1.000
_cell.length_b   1.000
_cell.length_c   1.000
_cell.angle_alpha   90.00
_cell.angle_beta   90.00
_cell.angle_gamma   90.00
#
_symmetry.space_group_name_H-M   'P 1'
#
loop_
_entity.id
_entity.type
_entity.pdbx_description
1 polymer ?
#
loop_
_entity_poly.entity_id
_entity_poly.type
_entity_poly.pdbx_seq_one_letter_code
_entity_poly.pdbx_strand_id
1 'polypeptide(L)'
;MKTLTLTRLTLLVHATCFAYGLIIMLSSLHSFQSENLFNFNIINTLILSSALNIDFNFLIYLVYSGSIFILSGTLFFLSKSKSITLAIATLATGSIWTSFLLLNGGIAIGLTQQATEIPSFNTLNNNQVWHTFEVMLNIAAKGNEIIGAIWVLLVALLLPSNHVSLKVTKLITSLIVVISACAYFERSELFSSLFDSLLILWFLCMYFSFPYAYKYWKSNS
;
A
#
# COMPACT_ATOMS: atom_id res chain seq x y z
N MET A 1 -19.04 18.33 7.79
CA MET A 1 -18.42 17.55 8.89
C MET A 1 -18.29 16.07 8.53
N LYS A 2 -19.37 15.36 8.14
CA LYS A 2 -19.30 13.92 7.77
C LYS A 2 -18.15 13.55 6.82
N THR A 3 -17.96 14.30 5.73
CA THR A 3 -16.89 14.06 4.75
C THR A 3 -15.48 14.20 5.33
N LEU A 4 -15.26 15.21 6.19
CA LEU A 4 -13.97 15.43 6.85
C LEU A 4 -13.62 14.26 7.78
N THR A 5 -14.59 13.81 8.58
CA THR A 5 -14.43 12.67 9.48
C THR A 5 -14.15 11.40 8.69
N LEU A 6 -14.88 11.15 7.60
CA LEU A 6 -14.67 9.98 6.75
C LEU A 6 -13.27 9.95 6.15
N THR A 7 -12.79 11.06 5.57
CA THR A 7 -11.44 11.12 5.00
C THR A 7 -10.35 10.92 6.05
N ARG A 8 -10.50 11.51 7.23
CA ARG A 8 -9.52 11.32 8.31
C ARG A 8 -9.52 9.88 8.81
N LEU A 9 -10.70 9.26 8.89
CA LEU A 9 -10.81 7.85 9.25
C LEU A 9 -10.12 6.95 8.22
N THR A 10 -10.35 7.17 6.92
CA THR A 10 -9.66 6.38 5.88
C THR A 10 -8.15 6.57 5.95
N LEU A 11 -7.64 7.80 6.06
CA LEU A 11 -6.20 8.06 6.22
C LEU A 11 -5.61 7.37 7.46
N LEU A 12 -6.35 7.36 8.59
CA LEU A 12 -5.93 6.67 9.80
C LEU A 12 -5.89 5.15 9.60
N VAL A 13 -6.91 4.58 8.96
CA VAL A 13 -6.95 3.14 8.62
C VAL A 13 -5.69 2.75 7.85
N HIS A 14 -5.27 3.54 6.86
CA HIS A 14 -4.04 3.24 6.11
C HIS A 14 -2.80 3.20 7.00
N ALA A 15 -2.61 4.25 7.82
CA ALA A 15 -1.48 4.32 8.73
C ALA A 15 -1.46 3.13 9.72
N THR A 16 -2.64 2.74 10.23
CA THR A 16 -2.76 1.58 11.12
C THR A 16 -2.52 0.25 10.43
N CYS A 17 -2.96 0.09 9.17
CA CYS A 17 -2.71 -1.14 8.41
C CYS A 17 -1.21 -1.39 8.23
N PHE A 18 -0.45 -0.34 7.92
CA PHE A 18 0.99 -0.43 7.80
C PHE A 18 1.69 -0.65 9.14
N ALA A 19 1.28 0.06 10.20
CA ALA A 19 1.84 -0.16 11.54
C ALA A 19 1.64 -1.62 12.00
N TYR A 20 0.46 -2.19 11.71
CA TYR A 20 0.17 -3.59 11.95
C TYR A 20 1.08 -4.52 11.15
N GLY A 21 1.27 -4.26 9.86
CA GLY A 21 2.21 -5.01 9.02
C GLY A 21 3.64 -5.01 9.52
N LEU A 22 4.12 -3.84 9.95
CA LEU A 22 5.45 -3.70 10.53
C LEU A 22 5.59 -4.48 11.85
N ILE A 23 4.56 -4.49 12.69
CA ILE A 23 4.55 -5.29 13.92
C ILE A 23 4.64 -6.78 13.60
N ILE A 24 3.87 -7.27 12.61
CA ILE A 24 3.93 -8.67 12.18
C ILE A 24 5.34 -9.01 11.67
N MET A 25 5.91 -8.17 10.80
CA MET A 25 7.26 -8.37 10.27
C MET A 25 8.34 -8.40 11.37
N LEU A 26 8.27 -7.49 12.35
CA LEU A 26 9.21 -7.49 13.47
C LEU A 26 9.03 -8.73 14.36
N SER A 27 7.78 -9.16 14.58
CA SER A 27 7.49 -10.36 15.36
C SER A 27 7.98 -11.64 14.70
N SER A 28 7.91 -11.73 13.37
CA SER A 28 8.43 -12.89 12.62
C SER A 28 9.96 -12.93 12.67
N LEU A 29 10.65 -11.80 12.52
CA LEU A 29 12.12 -11.73 12.62
C LEU A 29 12.65 -12.18 14.00
N HIS A 30 11.94 -11.85 15.08
CA HIS A 30 12.34 -12.28 16.43
C HIS A 30 12.29 -13.81 16.60
N SER A 31 11.30 -14.47 15.99
CA SER A 31 11.17 -15.93 16.07
C SER A 31 12.36 -16.66 15.44
N PHE A 32 12.94 -16.13 14.35
CA PHE A 32 14.08 -16.75 13.65
C PHE A 32 15.42 -16.64 14.40
N GLN A 33 15.61 -15.68 15.30
CA GLN A 33 16.85 -15.55 16.06
C GLN A 33 16.94 -16.49 17.27
N SER A 34 15.81 -17.02 17.73
CA SER A 34 15.75 -17.79 18.98
C SER A 34 15.83 -19.31 18.80
N GLU A 35 15.64 -19.84 17.59
CA GLU A 35 15.61 -21.28 17.36
C GLU A 35 16.78 -21.79 16.50
N ASN A 36 17.74 -22.43 17.16
CA ASN A 36 18.81 -23.25 16.56
C ASN A 36 18.28 -24.65 16.13
N LEU A 37 17.01 -24.78 15.72
CA LEU A 37 16.32 -26.07 15.69
C LEU A 37 15.82 -26.48 14.29
N PHE A 38 16.29 -27.68 13.92
CA PHE A 38 15.91 -28.58 12.83
C PHE A 38 14.64 -28.28 12.00
N ASN A 39 14.75 -28.55 10.69
CA ASN A 39 13.77 -28.46 9.59
C ASN A 39 12.28 -28.75 9.88
N PHE A 40 11.92 -29.47 10.94
CA PHE A 40 10.52 -29.76 11.29
C PHE A 40 9.84 -28.60 12.04
N ASN A 41 10.59 -27.84 12.85
CA ASN A 41 10.07 -26.62 13.50
C ASN A 41 9.82 -25.49 12.49
N ILE A 42 10.60 -25.44 11.41
CA ILE A 42 10.46 -24.46 10.31
C ILE A 42 9.10 -24.62 9.61
N ILE A 43 8.64 -25.85 9.37
CA ILE A 43 7.34 -26.08 8.73
C ILE A 43 6.19 -25.71 9.67
N ASN A 44 6.28 -26.02 10.97
CA ASN A 44 5.24 -25.67 11.93
C ASN A 44 5.19 -24.15 12.21
N THR A 45 6.35 -23.46 12.22
CA THR A 45 6.39 -21.98 12.24
C THR A 45 5.88 -21.38 10.93
N LEU A 46 6.14 -22.00 9.77
CA LEU A 46 5.55 -21.60 8.50
C LEU A 46 4.02 -21.75 8.51
N ILE A 47 3.48 -22.85 9.07
CA ILE A 47 2.03 -23.07 9.20
C ILE A 47 1.40 -22.09 10.20
N LEU A 48 2.01 -21.85 11.37
CA LEU A 48 1.50 -20.87 12.33
C LEU A 48 1.61 -19.44 11.77
N SER A 49 2.65 -19.16 10.98
CA SER A 49 2.79 -17.92 10.22
C SER A 49 1.78 -17.80 9.07
N SER A 50 1.20 -18.91 8.59
CA SER A 50 0.25 -18.88 7.47
C SER A 50 -1.06 -18.18 7.85
N ALA A 51 -1.59 -18.42 9.06
CA ALA A 51 -2.79 -17.73 9.55
C ALA A 51 -2.53 -16.22 9.73
N LEU A 52 -1.40 -15.85 10.35
CA LEU A 52 -0.99 -14.44 10.49
C LEU A 52 -0.76 -13.78 9.13
N ASN A 53 -0.19 -14.50 8.16
CA ASN A 53 0.01 -14.03 6.80
C ASN A 53 -1.32 -13.86 6.06
N ILE A 54 -2.31 -14.75 6.27
CA ILE A 54 -3.66 -14.61 5.71
C ILE A 54 -4.35 -13.37 6.29
N ASP A 55 -4.30 -13.18 7.61
CA ASP A 55 -4.87 -12.00 8.28
C ASP A 55 -4.20 -10.71 7.79
N PHE A 56 -2.88 -10.73 7.66
CA PHE A 56 -2.10 -9.63 7.10
C PHE A 56 -2.49 -9.31 5.65
N ASN A 57 -2.54 -10.34 4.80
CA ASN A 57 -2.93 -10.22 3.40
C ASN A 57 -4.35 -9.69 3.27
N PHE A 58 -5.30 -10.16 4.09
CA PHE A 58 -6.65 -9.63 4.13
C PHE A 58 -6.65 -8.13 4.47
N LEU A 59 -5.88 -7.73 5.48
CA LEU A 59 -5.85 -6.36 5.97
C LEU A 59 -5.20 -5.40 4.96
N ILE A 60 -4.09 -5.78 4.33
CA ILE A 60 -3.41 -4.96 3.32
C ILE A 60 -4.16 -4.97 1.98
N TYR A 61 -4.61 -6.14 1.53
CA TYR A 61 -5.16 -6.21 0.18
C TYR A 61 -6.64 -5.89 0.11
N LEU A 62 -7.42 -6.09 1.17
CA LEU A 62 -8.86 -5.76 1.18
C LEU A 62 -9.14 -4.45 1.91
N VAL A 63 -8.73 -4.34 3.18
CA VAL A 63 -9.09 -3.16 4.01
C VAL A 63 -8.37 -1.92 3.51
N TYR A 64 -7.06 -2.01 3.30
CA TYR A 64 -6.27 -0.89 2.82
C TYR A 64 -6.67 -0.50 1.38
N SER A 65 -6.83 -1.44 0.45
CA SER A 65 -7.28 -1.12 -0.92
C SER A 65 -8.69 -0.49 -0.94
N GLY A 66 -9.67 -1.05 -0.22
CA GLY A 66 -11.01 -0.50 -0.12
C GLY A 66 -11.01 0.92 0.46
N SER A 67 -10.11 1.18 1.41
CA SER A 67 -9.96 2.52 1.98
C SER A 67 -9.33 3.52 1.00
N ILE A 68 -8.41 3.11 0.11
CA ILE A 68 -7.90 3.96 -0.99
C ILE A 68 -9.03 4.35 -1.94
N PHE A 69 -9.89 3.40 -2.29
CA PHE A 69 -11.03 3.65 -3.16
C PHE A 69 -11.99 4.70 -2.55
N ILE A 70 -12.37 4.52 -1.28
CA ILE A 70 -13.22 5.48 -0.55
C ILE A 70 -12.53 6.84 -0.44
N LEU A 71 -11.23 6.88 -0.13
CA LEU A 71 -10.45 8.10 -0.05
C LEU A 71 -10.44 8.85 -1.38
N SER A 72 -10.20 8.13 -2.49
CA SER A 72 -10.18 8.68 -3.85
C SER A 72 -11.54 9.26 -4.25
N GLY A 73 -12.63 8.53 -3.95
CA GLY A 73 -13.99 9.02 -4.15
C GLY A 73 -14.27 10.29 -3.34
N THR A 74 -13.83 10.32 -2.09
CA THR A 74 -14.03 11.49 -1.22
C THR A 74 -13.24 12.70 -1.72
N LEU A 75 -11.99 12.51 -2.14
CA LEU A 75 -11.15 13.56 -2.72
C LEU A 75 -11.76 14.10 -4.02
N PHE A 76 -12.32 13.25 -4.88
CA PHE A 76 -13.04 13.68 -6.08
C PHE A 76 -14.17 14.67 -5.74
N PHE A 77 -15.05 14.31 -4.81
CA PHE A 77 -16.18 15.18 -4.46
C PHE A 77 -15.74 16.51 -3.83
N LEU A 78 -14.64 16.52 -3.08
CA LEU A 78 -14.10 17.73 -2.46
C LEU A 78 -13.36 18.64 -3.42
N SER A 79 -12.76 18.10 -4.47
CA SER A 79 -11.86 18.83 -5.37
C SER A 79 -12.46 19.17 -6.73
N LYS A 80 -13.58 18.53 -7.12
CA LYS A 80 -14.22 18.71 -8.43
C LYS A 80 -14.60 20.16 -8.75
N SER A 81 -14.92 20.98 -7.74
CA SER A 81 -15.25 22.40 -7.93
C SER A 81 -14.04 23.23 -8.34
N LYS A 82 -12.82 22.80 -7.98
CA LYS A 82 -11.57 23.50 -8.29
C LYS A 82 -10.99 23.07 -9.64
N SER A 83 -10.93 21.76 -9.89
CA SER A 83 -10.42 21.21 -11.15
C SER A 83 -11.04 19.84 -11.38
N ILE A 84 -12.04 19.78 -12.25
CA ILE A 84 -12.72 18.54 -12.60
C ILE A 84 -11.76 17.52 -13.21
N THR A 85 -10.85 17.96 -14.10
CA THR A 85 -9.89 17.08 -14.78
C THR A 85 -8.96 16.39 -13.79
N LEU A 86 -8.40 17.16 -12.85
CA LEU A 86 -7.49 16.61 -11.84
C LEU A 86 -8.22 15.73 -10.82
N ALA A 87 -9.46 16.08 -10.47
CA ALA A 87 -10.32 15.27 -9.62
C ALA A 87 -10.63 13.90 -10.26
N ILE A 88 -10.99 13.88 -11.55
CA ILE A 88 -11.24 12.64 -12.31
C ILE A 88 -9.96 11.80 -12.39
N ALA A 89 -8.83 12.41 -12.73
CA ALA A 89 -7.55 11.71 -12.80
C ALA A 89 -7.17 11.07 -11.46
N THR A 90 -7.40 11.79 -10.35
CA THR A 90 -7.16 11.28 -8.98
C THR A 90 -8.04 10.07 -8.68
N LEU A 91 -9.34 10.16 -9.00
CA LEU A 91 -10.29 9.06 -8.80
C LEU A 91 -9.94 7.83 -9.64
N ALA A 92 -9.66 8.04 -10.93
CA ALA A 92 -9.33 6.97 -11.86
C ALA A 92 -8.04 6.26 -11.43
N THR A 93 -6.97 7.01 -11.16
CA THR A 93 -5.68 6.43 -10.74
C THR A 93 -5.81 5.71 -9.40
N GLY A 94 -6.59 6.25 -8.45
CA GLY A 94 -6.81 5.59 -7.17
C GLY A 94 -7.62 4.30 -7.29
N SER A 95 -8.55 4.25 -8.24
CA SER A 95 -9.31 3.04 -8.56
C SER A 95 -8.44 1.99 -9.23
N ILE A 96 -7.57 2.39 -10.17
CA ILE A 96 -6.57 1.50 -10.77
C ILE A 96 -5.65 0.95 -9.69
N TRP A 97 -5.14 1.80 -8.81
CA TRP A 97 -4.25 1.39 -7.72
C TRP A 97 -4.92 0.37 -6.79
N THR A 98 -6.18 0.62 -6.42
CA THR A 98 -7.01 -0.32 -5.65
C THR A 98 -7.07 -1.69 -6.32
N SER A 99 -7.32 -1.74 -7.63
CA SER A 99 -7.37 -2.99 -8.39
C SER A 99 -6.03 -3.73 -8.40
N PHE A 100 -4.91 -3.00 -8.50
CA PHE A 100 -3.57 -3.60 -8.41
C PHE A 100 -3.32 -4.22 -7.03
N LEU A 101 -3.71 -3.56 -5.94
CA LEU A 101 -3.59 -4.10 -4.59
C LEU A 101 -4.44 -5.36 -4.41
N LEU A 102 -5.70 -5.35 -4.88
CA LEU A 102 -6.57 -6.52 -4.82
C LEU A 102 -6.01 -7.69 -5.64
N LEU A 103 -5.47 -7.41 -6.83
CA LEU A 103 -4.83 -8.42 -7.68
C LEU A 103 -3.59 -9.03 -6.98
N ASN A 104 -2.72 -8.19 -6.41
CA ASN A 104 -1.57 -8.63 -5.62
C ASN A 104 -1.99 -9.54 -4.47
N GLY A 105 -3.09 -9.20 -3.78
CA GLY A 105 -3.62 -10.04 -2.71
C GLY A 105 -4.15 -11.38 -3.15
N GLY A 106 -4.87 -11.42 -4.28
CA GLY A 106 -5.30 -12.67 -4.87
C GLY A 106 -4.11 -13.59 -5.21
N ILE A 107 -3.04 -13.02 -5.78
CA ILE A 107 -1.81 -13.76 -6.10
C ILE A 107 -1.13 -14.26 -4.83
N ALA A 108 -0.97 -13.41 -3.81
CA ALA A 108 -0.33 -13.78 -2.53
C ALA A 108 -1.10 -14.88 -1.78
N ILE A 109 -2.42 -14.83 -1.78
CA ILE A 109 -3.26 -15.87 -1.17
C ILE A 109 -3.16 -17.18 -1.96
N GLY A 110 -3.25 -17.14 -3.29
CA GLY A 110 -3.12 -18.33 -4.14
C GLY A 110 -1.76 -19.01 -3.98
N LEU A 111 -0.70 -18.21 -3.85
CA LEU A 111 0.65 -18.69 -3.52
C LEU A 111 0.71 -19.42 -2.18
N THR A 112 0.11 -18.81 -1.15
CA THR A 112 0.10 -19.38 0.21
C THR A 112 -0.65 -20.72 0.21
N GLN A 113 -1.80 -20.80 -0.47
CA GLN A 113 -2.58 -22.03 -0.59
C GLN A 113 -1.78 -23.12 -1.32
N GLN A 114 -1.18 -22.79 -2.45
CA GLN A 114 -0.38 -23.76 -3.19
C GLN A 114 0.83 -24.24 -2.39
N ALA A 115 1.50 -23.36 -1.64
CA ALA A 115 2.61 -23.72 -0.76
C ALA A 115 2.20 -24.78 0.29
N THR A 116 0.98 -24.69 0.81
CA THR A 116 0.46 -25.64 1.81
C THR A 116 0.01 -26.99 1.24
N GLU A 117 -0.28 -27.07 -0.07
CA GLU A 117 -0.74 -28.29 -0.75
C GLU A 117 0.39 -29.13 -1.37
N ILE A 118 1.64 -28.65 -1.32
CA ILE A 118 2.82 -29.29 -1.93
C ILE A 118 3.34 -30.61 -1.29
N PRO A 119 2.87 -31.16 -0.15
CA PRO A 119 3.43 -32.43 0.36
C PRO A 119 3.33 -33.64 -0.61
N SER A 120 2.58 -33.54 -1.73
CA SER A 120 2.25 -34.69 -2.58
C SER A 120 2.62 -34.62 -4.08
N PHE A 121 3.30 -33.58 -4.60
CA PHE A 121 3.52 -33.47 -6.06
C PHE A 121 4.96 -33.17 -6.52
N ASN A 122 5.33 -33.87 -7.61
CA ASN A 122 6.54 -33.78 -8.44
C ASN A 122 7.31 -32.44 -8.36
N THR A 123 8.55 -32.52 -7.87
CA THR A 123 9.46 -31.38 -7.65
C THR A 123 9.76 -30.54 -8.89
N LEU A 124 9.71 -31.11 -10.09
CA LEU A 124 10.00 -30.41 -11.36
C LEU A 124 8.89 -29.44 -11.79
N ASN A 125 7.62 -29.74 -11.54
CA ASN A 125 6.52 -28.82 -11.86
C ASN A 125 6.46 -27.65 -10.88
N ASN A 126 6.90 -27.85 -9.64
CA ASN A 126 6.82 -26.82 -8.60
C ASN A 126 7.74 -25.63 -8.91
N ASN A 127 8.95 -25.86 -9.43
CA ASN A 127 9.88 -24.77 -9.76
C ASN A 127 9.34 -23.83 -10.84
N GLN A 128 8.66 -24.37 -11.86
CA GLN A 128 8.06 -23.53 -12.92
C GLN A 128 6.93 -22.67 -12.35
N VAL A 129 6.09 -23.25 -11.50
CA VAL A 129 4.99 -22.53 -10.87
C VAL A 129 5.52 -21.41 -9.96
N TRP A 130 6.50 -21.70 -9.09
CA TRP A 130 7.14 -20.70 -8.25
C TRP A 130 7.74 -19.55 -9.05
N HIS A 131 8.44 -19.86 -10.14
CA HIS A 131 8.99 -18.82 -11.03
C HIS A 131 7.89 -17.99 -11.71
N THR A 132 6.79 -18.61 -12.17
CA THR A 132 5.65 -17.87 -12.74
C THR A 132 5.09 -16.89 -11.73
N PHE A 133 4.90 -17.32 -10.48
CA PHE A 133 4.40 -16.45 -9.43
C PHE A 133 5.36 -15.34 -9.05
N GLU A 134 6.66 -15.63 -8.93
CA GLU A 134 7.68 -14.62 -8.67
C GLU A 134 7.66 -13.53 -9.75
N VAL A 135 7.55 -13.92 -11.01
CA VAL A 135 7.42 -12.97 -12.13
C VAL A 135 6.13 -12.17 -12.02
N MET A 136 5.00 -12.81 -11.72
CA MET A 136 3.71 -12.11 -11.56
C MET A 136 3.73 -11.11 -10.40
N LEU A 137 4.23 -11.51 -9.23
CA LEU A 137 4.40 -10.63 -8.07
C LEU A 137 5.32 -9.47 -8.40
N ASN A 138 6.46 -9.71 -9.05
CA ASN A 138 7.40 -8.66 -9.39
C ASN A 138 6.81 -7.63 -10.38
N ILE A 139 6.03 -8.07 -11.36
CA ILE A 139 5.36 -7.15 -12.30
C ILE A 139 4.29 -6.33 -11.57
N ALA A 140 3.47 -7.00 -10.76
CA ALA A 140 2.35 -6.37 -10.08
C ALA A 140 2.80 -5.45 -8.93
N ALA A 141 3.90 -5.77 -8.24
CA ALA A 141 4.52 -4.92 -7.22
C ALA A 141 5.09 -3.63 -7.81
N LYS A 142 5.84 -3.70 -8.90
CA LYS A 142 6.39 -2.49 -9.55
C LYS A 142 5.32 -1.58 -10.13
N GLY A 143 4.30 -2.18 -10.76
CA GLY A 143 3.13 -1.43 -11.23
C GLY A 143 2.44 -0.71 -10.08
N ASN A 144 2.29 -1.39 -8.94
CA ASN A 144 1.69 -0.84 -7.72
C ASN A 144 2.43 0.41 -7.20
N GLU A 145 3.77 0.39 -7.17
CA GLU A 145 4.57 1.52 -6.71
C GLU A 145 4.40 2.76 -7.60
N ILE A 146 4.54 2.61 -8.92
CA ILE A 146 4.40 3.73 -9.86
C ILE A 146 3.00 4.32 -9.81
N ILE A 147 1.98 3.47 -9.85
CA ILE A 147 0.59 3.92 -9.85
C ILE A 147 0.27 4.63 -8.53
N GLY A 148 0.77 4.11 -7.41
CA GLY A 148 0.69 4.77 -6.11
C GLY A 148 1.38 6.12 -6.07
N ALA A 149 2.60 6.23 -6.61
CA ALA A 149 3.33 7.49 -6.70
C ALA A 149 2.59 8.55 -7.55
N ILE A 150 2.07 8.13 -8.71
CA ILE A 150 1.25 8.99 -9.58
C ILE A 150 0.01 9.46 -8.83
N TRP A 151 -0.70 8.56 -8.15
CA TRP A 151 -1.87 8.93 -7.37
C TRP A 151 -1.53 9.96 -6.28
N VAL A 152 -0.47 9.71 -5.49
CA VAL A 152 -0.02 10.64 -4.44
C VAL A 152 0.37 12.00 -5.03
N LEU A 153 1.01 12.02 -6.21
CA LEU A 153 1.33 13.25 -6.94
C LEU A 153 0.06 14.02 -7.32
N LEU A 154 -0.94 13.35 -7.89
CA LEU A 154 -2.22 13.98 -8.25
C LEU A 154 -2.92 14.57 -7.03
N VAL A 155 -2.93 13.85 -5.90
CA VAL A 155 -3.46 14.37 -4.63
C VAL A 155 -2.68 15.61 -4.19
N ALA A 156 -1.35 15.59 -4.24
CA ALA A 156 -0.52 16.73 -3.85
C ALA A 156 -0.77 17.98 -4.73
N LEU A 157 -1.04 17.80 -6.03
CA LEU A 157 -1.40 18.89 -6.93
C LEU A 157 -2.76 19.53 -6.56
N LEU A 158 -3.68 18.77 -5.96
CA LEU A 158 -4.96 19.29 -5.47
C LEU A 158 -4.82 20.14 -4.19
N LEU A 159 -3.80 19.84 -3.36
CA LEU A 159 -3.59 20.51 -2.08
C LEU A 159 -3.19 21.99 -2.25
N PRO A 160 -3.69 22.90 -1.39
CA PRO A 160 -3.22 24.28 -1.37
C PRO A 160 -1.81 24.39 -0.75
N SER A 161 -1.09 25.47 -1.07
CA SER A 161 0.29 25.71 -0.58
C SER A 161 0.36 26.74 0.56
N ASN A 162 -0.77 27.05 1.19
CA ASN A 162 -0.92 28.12 2.17
C ASN A 162 -0.52 27.74 3.61
N HIS A 163 -0.42 26.44 3.93
CA HIS A 163 -0.10 25.96 5.26
C HIS A 163 1.19 25.13 5.29
N VAL A 164 2.01 25.27 6.34
CA VAL A 164 3.31 24.58 6.45
C VAL A 164 3.16 23.06 6.39
N SER A 165 2.19 22.48 7.10
CA SER A 165 1.97 21.03 7.07
C SER A 165 1.65 20.50 5.66
N LEU A 166 0.92 21.27 4.84
CA LEU A 166 0.63 20.89 3.45
C LEU A 166 1.88 21.01 2.56
N LYS A 167 2.76 21.98 2.81
CA LYS A 167 4.06 22.07 2.12
C LYS A 167 4.94 20.87 2.45
N VAL A 168 4.97 20.44 3.71
CA VAL A 168 5.69 19.22 4.14
C VAL A 168 5.11 17.99 3.44
N THR A 169 3.79 17.82 3.40
CA THR A 169 3.16 16.73 2.65
C THR A 169 3.57 16.72 1.18
N LYS A 170 3.60 17.88 0.51
CA LYS A 170 4.05 18.00 -0.89
C LYS A 170 5.53 17.65 -1.07
N LEU A 171 6.39 18.03 -0.12
CA LEU A 171 7.79 17.64 -0.14
C LEU A 171 7.94 16.12 -0.06
N ILE A 172 7.22 15.47 0.85
CA ILE A 172 7.23 14.01 0.97
C ILE A 172 6.71 13.36 -0.32
N THR A 173 5.66 13.91 -0.94
CA THR A 173 5.20 13.46 -2.26
C THR A 173 6.31 13.53 -3.31
N SER A 174 7.09 14.62 -3.36
CA SER A 174 8.19 14.72 -4.33
C SER A 174 9.24 13.63 -4.12
N LEU A 175 9.55 13.28 -2.87
CA LEU A 175 10.46 12.18 -2.54
C LEU A 175 9.89 10.82 -2.97
N ILE A 176 8.59 10.57 -2.72
CA ILE A 176 7.90 9.34 -3.15
C ILE A 176 8.00 9.17 -4.67
N VAL A 177 7.76 10.23 -5.45
CA VAL A 177 7.82 10.18 -6.91
C VAL A 177 9.24 9.85 -7.40
N VAL A 178 10.26 10.48 -6.81
CA VAL A 178 11.66 10.22 -7.16
C VAL A 178 12.04 8.78 -6.81
N ILE A 179 11.73 8.31 -5.60
CA ILE A 179 12.07 6.96 -5.15
C ILE A 179 11.31 5.90 -5.95
N SER A 180 10.04 6.14 -6.30
CA SER A 180 9.29 5.24 -7.17
C SER A 180 9.89 5.15 -8.57
N ALA A 181 10.37 6.27 -9.13
CA ALA A 181 11.10 6.24 -10.39
C ALA A 181 12.40 5.42 -10.26
N CYS A 182 13.17 5.61 -9.18
CA CYS A 182 14.35 4.81 -8.90
C CYS A 182 14.02 3.31 -8.75
N ALA A 183 13.00 2.94 -7.98
CA ALA A 183 12.56 1.55 -7.78
C ALA A 183 12.13 0.86 -9.08
N TYR A 184 11.56 1.63 -10.01
CA TYR A 184 11.18 1.09 -11.31
C TYR A 184 12.39 0.70 -12.17
N PHE A 185 13.42 1.56 -12.21
CA PHE A 185 14.62 1.33 -13.02
C PHE A 185 15.61 0.38 -12.35
N GLU A 186 15.79 0.52 -11.04
CA GLU A 186 16.72 -0.26 -10.25
C GLU A 186 15.93 -1.32 -9.47
N ARG A 187 16.15 -2.60 -9.80
CA ARG A 187 15.54 -3.77 -9.12
C ARG A 187 16.11 -3.96 -7.70
N SER A 188 15.98 -2.94 -6.86
CA SER A 188 16.52 -2.93 -5.50
C SER A 188 15.38 -2.93 -4.50
N GLU A 189 15.35 -3.95 -3.65
CA GLU A 189 14.42 -4.08 -2.52
C GLU A 189 14.47 -2.87 -1.57
N LEU A 190 15.64 -2.20 -1.52
CA LEU A 190 15.83 -1.00 -0.71
C LEU A 190 14.93 0.15 -1.17
N PHE A 191 14.77 0.37 -2.49
CA PHE A 191 13.90 1.45 -2.97
C PHE A 191 12.43 1.13 -2.76
N SER A 192 12.01 -0.11 -2.94
CA SER A 192 10.66 -0.57 -2.62
C SER A 192 10.33 -0.36 -1.14
N SER A 193 11.24 -0.75 -0.23
CA SER A 193 11.05 -0.53 1.22
C SER A 193 11.00 0.96 1.58
N LEU A 194 11.84 1.79 0.96
CA LEU A 194 11.81 3.25 1.15
C LEU A 194 10.50 3.87 0.62
N PHE A 195 10.00 3.40 -0.53
CA PHE A 195 8.73 3.84 -1.08
C PHE A 195 7.58 3.57 -0.10
N ASP A 196 7.48 2.34 0.41
CA ASP A 196 6.44 1.95 1.37
C ASP A 196 6.54 2.77 2.66
N SER A 197 7.76 2.94 3.18
CA SER A 197 8.02 3.73 4.39
C SER A 197 7.60 5.20 4.22
N LEU A 198 7.88 5.80 3.06
CA LEU A 198 7.47 7.16 2.76
C LEU A 198 5.97 7.29 2.54
N LEU A 199 5.31 6.28 1.96
CA LEU A 199 3.85 6.26 1.86
C LEU A 199 3.20 6.32 3.23
N ILE A 200 3.70 5.55 4.21
CA ILE A 200 3.21 5.60 5.60
C ILE A 200 3.31 7.02 6.16
N LEU A 201 4.51 7.62 6.04
CA LEU A 201 4.75 8.97 6.51
C LEU A 201 3.83 9.97 5.79
N TRP A 202 3.60 9.78 4.49
CA TRP A 202 2.70 10.62 3.70
C TRP A 202 1.25 10.54 4.18
N PHE A 203 0.72 9.33 4.43
CA PHE A 203 -0.64 9.16 4.97
C PHE A 203 -0.79 9.82 6.34
N LEU A 204 0.21 9.71 7.21
CA LEU A 204 0.23 10.40 8.50
C LEU A 204 0.26 11.92 8.34
N CYS A 205 1.15 12.45 7.49
CA CYS A 205 1.22 13.88 7.22
C CYS A 205 -0.09 14.40 6.62
N MET A 206 -0.71 13.64 5.70
CA MET A 206 -2.04 13.94 5.17
C MET A 206 -3.09 13.93 6.26
N TYR A 207 -3.12 12.94 7.16
CA TYR A 207 -4.08 12.88 8.25
C TYR A 207 -4.08 14.16 9.11
N PHE A 208 -2.89 14.67 9.45
CA PHE A 208 -2.74 15.89 10.23
C PHE A 208 -2.99 17.17 9.41
N SER A 209 -2.64 17.18 8.12
CA SER A 209 -2.77 18.36 7.27
C SER A 209 -4.15 18.52 6.62
N PHE A 210 -4.94 17.44 6.53
CA PHE A 210 -6.21 17.40 5.83
C PHE A 210 -7.26 18.41 6.32
N PRO A 211 -7.42 18.72 7.63
CA PRO A 211 -8.35 19.75 8.08
C PRO A 211 -8.11 21.12 7.42
N TYR A 212 -6.85 21.48 7.17
CA TYR A 212 -6.47 22.74 6.52
C TYR A 212 -6.84 22.71 5.03
N ALA A 213 -6.57 21.60 4.34
CA ALA A 213 -6.98 21.42 2.94
C ALA A 213 -8.51 21.45 2.80
N TYR A 214 -9.24 20.78 3.68
CA TYR A 214 -10.70 20.76 3.70
C TYR A 214 -11.31 22.16 3.89
N LYS A 215 -10.78 22.94 4.84
CA LYS A 215 -11.24 24.32 5.07
C LYS A 215 -11.06 25.18 3.81
N TYR A 216 -9.93 25.02 3.12
CA TYR A 216 -9.64 25.73 1.88
C TYR A 216 -10.54 25.32 0.72
N TRP A 217 -10.82 24.03 0.55
CA TRP A 217 -11.74 23.60 -0.52
C TRP A 217 -13.16 24.08 -0.27
N LYS A 218 -13.62 24.05 0.99
CA LYS A 218 -14.96 24.53 1.37
C LYS A 218 -15.13 26.04 1.21
N SER A 219 -14.07 26.84 1.41
CA SER A 219 -14.16 28.30 1.23
C SER A 219 -14.22 28.73 -0.25
N ASN A 220 -13.85 27.85 -1.17
CA ASN A 220 -13.78 28.12 -2.61
C ASN A 220 -14.80 27.32 -3.43
N SER A 221 -15.75 26.65 -2.77
CA SER A 221 -16.86 25.90 -3.37
C SER A 221 -18.16 26.66 -3.21
#